data_AF-A0A1H3KXC9-F1
#
_entry.id   AF-A0A1H3KXC9-F1
#
_cell.length_a   1.000
_cell.length_b   1.000
_cell.length_c   1.000
_cell.angle_alpha   90.00
_cell.angle_beta   90.00
_cell.angle_gamma   90.00
#
_symmetry.space_group_name_H-M   'P 1'
#
loop_
_entity.id
_entity.type
_entity.pdbx_description
1 polymer ?
#
loop_
_entity_poly.entity_id
_entity_poly.type
_entity_poly.pdbx_seq_one_letter_code
_entity_poly.pdbx_strand_id
1 'polypeptide(L)'
;MIEWGPESPGQNDEGLSASRGRHLDAVRSGGPRCHLAAMGATHEVTNQVPPLVGHDPVAGDAALAEACVRHADVATLDSLKALGALAGSEQAQEWGRLANEHPPCLRTHDRYGHRVDEVEFHPAWHDLLRTAVEHGLAGTPWRSPEPHAHVRRAVGYLGWTQVEMGHGCPVTMTYAAVPALRAAPSSRSGTSPASPRPPTSSASPSRPASAAWSPAWA
;
A
#
# COMPACT_ATOMS: atom_id res chain seq x y z
N MET A 1 -36.61 18.17 12.47
CA MET A 1 -36.85 19.55 12.93
C MET A 1 -35.65 20.34 12.48
N ILE A 2 -35.83 21.07 11.37
CA ILE A 2 -34.83 21.90 10.71
C ILE A 2 -35.08 23.31 11.22
N GLU A 3 -34.04 24.02 11.65
CA GLU A 3 -34.09 25.49 11.73
C GLU A 3 -32.83 26.09 11.10
N TRP A 4 -33.10 27.10 10.27
CA TRP A 4 -32.23 27.85 9.40
C TRP A 4 -32.42 29.34 9.77
N GLY A 5 -31.34 30.10 9.80
CA GLY A 5 -31.33 31.56 9.54
C GLY A 5 -30.83 32.47 10.68
N PRO A 6 -30.38 33.71 10.36
CA PRO A 6 -30.50 34.40 9.05
C PRO A 6 -29.17 34.90 8.42
N GLU A 7 -29.19 35.03 7.08
CA GLU A 7 -28.31 35.89 6.26
C GLU A 7 -28.71 37.38 6.44
N SER A 8 -27.85 38.38 6.26
CA SER A 8 -27.42 39.05 5.00
C SER A 8 -26.77 40.42 5.40
N PRO A 9 -26.39 41.35 4.50
CA PRO A 9 -25.60 41.27 3.25
C PRO A 9 -24.41 42.26 3.26
N GLY A 10 -23.51 42.15 2.28
CA GLY A 10 -22.52 43.18 1.97
C GLY A 10 -21.97 43.01 0.55
N GLN A 11 -22.55 43.75 -0.38
CA GLN A 11 -22.18 43.83 -1.79
C GLN A 11 -21.87 45.30 -2.13
N ASN A 12 -21.12 45.51 -3.23
CA ASN A 12 -20.90 46.76 -4.00
C ASN A 12 -19.58 47.50 -3.65
N ASP A 13 -18.78 48.03 -4.58
CA ASP A 13 -18.91 48.19 -6.03
C ASP A 13 -17.54 48.50 -6.67
N GLU A 14 -17.55 48.40 -8.00
CA GLU A 14 -16.51 48.62 -8.99
C GLU A 14 -15.86 50.03 -9.03
N GLY A 15 -14.65 50.09 -9.63
CA GLY A 15 -14.39 51.07 -10.69
C GLY A 15 -13.34 52.16 -10.43
N LEU A 16 -12.17 52.04 -11.10
CA LEU A 16 -11.37 53.15 -11.68
C LEU A 16 -10.18 52.54 -12.45
N SER A 17 -10.36 52.30 -13.76
CA SER A 17 -9.87 53.13 -14.88
C SER A 17 -8.40 52.91 -15.30
N ALA A 18 -8.26 52.20 -16.44
CA ALA A 18 -7.46 52.50 -17.62
C ALA A 18 -6.08 53.21 -17.49
N SER A 19 -5.02 52.61 -18.06
CA SER A 19 -4.56 52.97 -19.42
C SER A 19 -3.21 52.31 -19.81
N ARG A 20 -3.07 52.06 -21.13
CA ARG A 20 -1.84 51.83 -21.94
C ARG A 20 -1.22 50.41 -21.84
N GLY A 21 -0.89 49.70 -22.92
CA GLY A 21 -0.71 50.09 -24.31
C GLY A 21 -0.97 48.96 -25.30
N ARG A 22 -1.45 49.38 -26.47
CA ARG A 22 -1.53 48.60 -27.71
C ARG A 22 -0.12 48.43 -28.28
N HIS A 23 0.22 47.19 -28.62
CA HIS A 23 0.95 46.75 -29.82
C HIS A 23 1.70 45.46 -29.47
N LEU A 24 1.27 44.35 -30.05
CA LEU A 24 2.11 43.59 -30.97
C LEU A 24 1.19 42.68 -31.79
N ASP A 25 1.32 42.84 -33.09
CA ASP A 25 0.48 42.28 -34.13
C ASP A 25 0.63 40.77 -34.25
N ALA A 26 -0.53 40.14 -34.45
CA ALA A 26 -0.79 38.97 -35.28
C ALA A 26 0.42 38.20 -35.85
N VAL A 27 0.89 37.19 -35.11
CA VAL A 27 1.49 36.01 -35.74
C VAL A 27 0.35 35.08 -36.17
N ARG A 28 -0.04 35.18 -37.44
CA ARG A 28 -0.84 34.16 -38.13
C ARG A 28 -0.01 32.88 -38.26
N SER A 29 -0.07 31.98 -37.27
CA SER A 29 0.41 30.61 -37.41
C SER A 29 -0.68 29.75 -38.08
N GLY A 30 -0.70 29.79 -39.42
CA GLY A 30 -1.50 28.90 -40.27
C GLY A 30 -0.95 27.49 -40.34
N GLY A 31 -0.84 26.80 -39.20
CA GLY A 31 -0.64 25.36 -39.16
C GLY A 31 -1.98 24.62 -39.20
N PRO A 32 -2.08 23.41 -39.80
CA PRO A 32 -3.29 22.61 -39.75
C PRO A 32 -3.65 22.36 -38.29
N ARG A 33 -4.70 23.02 -37.82
CA ARG A 33 -5.32 22.70 -36.53
C ARG A 33 -5.85 21.29 -36.67
N CYS A 34 -5.21 20.33 -36.02
CA CYS A 34 -5.86 19.06 -35.71
C CYS A 34 -7.10 19.42 -34.87
N HIS A 35 -8.23 19.59 -35.53
CA HIS A 35 -9.52 19.61 -34.91
C HIS A 35 -9.74 18.21 -34.36
N LEU A 36 -9.28 17.94 -33.12
CA LEU A 36 -10.01 17.01 -32.27
C LEU A 36 -11.40 17.62 -32.15
N ALA A 37 -12.30 17.22 -33.04
CA ALA A 37 -13.71 17.45 -32.84
C ALA A 37 -14.03 16.86 -31.47
N ALA A 38 -14.39 17.71 -30.52
CA ALA A 38 -14.90 17.25 -29.24
C ALA A 38 -16.10 16.36 -29.56
N MET A 39 -15.93 15.04 -29.46
CA MET A 39 -17.03 14.11 -29.60
C MET A 39 -18.01 14.44 -28.48
N GLY A 40 -19.12 15.09 -28.83
CA GLY A 40 -20.17 15.43 -27.86
C GLY A 40 -20.67 14.16 -27.19
N ALA A 41 -21.11 14.28 -25.92
CA ALA A 41 -21.71 13.17 -25.20
C ALA A 41 -22.85 12.55 -26.04
N THR A 42 -22.79 11.25 -26.31
CA THR A 42 -23.77 10.54 -27.13
C THR A 42 -24.96 10.04 -26.33
N HIS A 43 -24.78 9.86 -25.02
CA HIS A 43 -25.80 9.45 -24.05
C HIS A 43 -25.35 9.83 -22.63
N GLU A 44 -26.28 9.78 -21.69
CA GLU A 44 -26.00 9.83 -20.26
C GLU A 44 -25.73 8.42 -19.72
N VAL A 45 -24.63 8.25 -18.98
CA VAL A 45 -24.31 6.98 -18.33
C VAL A 45 -25.08 6.88 -17.01
N THR A 46 -26.06 5.98 -16.96
CA THR A 46 -26.90 5.75 -15.77
C THR A 46 -26.75 4.31 -15.27
N ASN A 47 -27.31 4.00 -14.09
CA ASN A 47 -27.28 2.65 -13.49
C ASN A 47 -25.87 2.07 -13.28
N GLN A 48 -24.89 2.91 -12.93
CA GLN A 48 -23.57 2.44 -12.52
C GLN A 48 -23.53 2.20 -11.02
N VAL A 49 -23.06 1.03 -10.60
CA VAL A 49 -22.84 0.71 -9.19
C VAL A 49 -21.62 1.52 -8.71
N PRO A 50 -21.68 2.17 -7.54
CA PRO A 50 -20.52 2.84 -6.98
C PRO A 50 -19.40 1.83 -6.66
N PRO A 51 -18.12 2.25 -6.67
CA PRO A 51 -17.02 1.39 -6.25
C PRO A 51 -17.23 0.79 -4.86
N LEU A 52 -16.85 -0.48 -4.68
CA LEU A 52 -16.89 -1.14 -3.38
C LEU A 52 -15.65 -0.75 -2.55
N VAL A 53 -15.70 0.41 -1.93
CA VAL A 53 -14.63 0.96 -1.08
C VAL A 53 -15.15 1.23 0.33
N GLY A 54 -14.28 1.13 1.33
CA GLY A 54 -14.61 1.37 2.74
C GLY A 54 -15.34 0.23 3.46
N HIS A 55 -15.44 -0.95 2.84
CA HIS A 55 -15.98 -2.15 3.49
C HIS A 55 -14.89 -2.87 4.28
N ASP A 56 -15.17 -3.42 5.46
CA ASP A 56 -14.20 -4.20 6.22
C ASP A 56 -14.27 -5.69 5.79
N PRO A 57 -13.25 -6.26 5.11
CA PRO A 57 -13.28 -7.65 4.66
C PRO A 57 -13.04 -8.67 5.80
N VAL A 58 -12.71 -8.22 7.01
CA VAL A 58 -12.54 -9.07 8.19
C VAL A 58 -13.83 -9.10 9.02
N ALA A 59 -14.28 -7.93 9.48
CA ALA A 59 -15.45 -7.82 10.35
C ALA A 59 -16.77 -7.81 9.56
N GLY A 60 -16.74 -7.39 8.29
CA GLY A 60 -17.90 -7.39 7.39
C GLY A 60 -18.20 -8.75 6.76
N ASP A 61 -17.24 -9.69 6.75
CA ASP A 61 -17.48 -11.08 6.39
C ASP A 61 -18.01 -11.83 7.62
N ALA A 62 -19.32 -12.09 7.63
CA ALA A 62 -19.99 -12.77 8.74
C ALA A 62 -19.40 -14.15 9.03
N ALA A 63 -19.03 -14.92 8.00
CA ALA A 63 -18.48 -16.26 8.19
C ALA A 63 -17.07 -16.20 8.80
N LEU A 64 -16.24 -15.27 8.33
CA LEU A 64 -14.89 -15.06 8.85
C LEU A 64 -14.92 -14.51 10.28
N ALA A 65 -15.79 -13.54 10.56
CA ALA A 65 -15.98 -12.97 11.89
C ALA A 65 -16.49 -14.01 12.90
N GLU A 66 -17.52 -14.79 12.54
CA GLU A 66 -18.02 -15.89 13.37
C GLU A 66 -16.98 -16.97 13.61
N ALA A 67 -16.20 -17.34 12.58
CA ALA A 67 -15.12 -18.31 12.73
C ALA A 67 -14.01 -17.79 13.68
N CYS A 68 -13.69 -16.51 13.61
CA CYS A 68 -12.74 -15.87 14.51
C CYS A 68 -13.23 -15.99 15.97
N VAL A 69 -14.46 -15.58 16.26
CA VAL A 69 -15.01 -15.63 17.62
C VAL A 69 -15.17 -17.07 18.12
N ARG A 70 -15.54 -18.01 17.24
CA ARG A 70 -15.69 -19.44 17.60
C ARG A 70 -14.38 -20.11 17.98
N HIS A 71 -13.28 -19.75 17.31
CA HIS A 71 -11.96 -20.38 17.51
C HIS A 71 -10.99 -19.52 18.32
N ALA A 72 -11.41 -18.32 18.69
CA ALA A 72 -10.71 -17.37 19.56
C ALA A 72 -11.74 -16.64 20.44
N ASP A 73 -11.83 -15.32 20.33
CA ASP A 73 -12.73 -14.47 21.09
C ASP A 73 -13.01 -13.14 20.34
N VAL A 74 -13.93 -12.34 20.90
CA VAL A 74 -14.27 -11.02 20.34
C VAL A 74 -13.08 -10.06 20.39
N ALA A 75 -12.22 -10.15 21.41
CA ALA A 75 -11.02 -9.32 21.52
C ALA A 75 -10.05 -9.57 20.35
N THR A 76 -9.93 -10.82 19.91
CA THR A 76 -9.13 -11.23 18.75
C THR A 76 -9.67 -10.62 17.46
N LEU A 77 -11.00 -10.66 17.26
CA LEU A 77 -11.62 -10.01 16.10
C LEU A 77 -11.43 -8.48 16.16
N ASP A 78 -11.66 -7.87 17.32
CA ASP A 78 -11.52 -6.43 17.54
C ASP A 78 -10.10 -5.93 17.28
N SER A 79 -9.10 -6.74 17.64
CA SER A 79 -7.69 -6.43 17.39
C SER A 79 -7.32 -6.39 15.89
N LEU A 80 -8.22 -6.80 14.99
CA LEU A 80 -8.05 -6.75 13.53
C LEU A 80 -8.77 -5.58 12.85
N LYS A 81 -9.56 -4.77 13.58
CA LYS A 81 -10.33 -3.64 13.03
C LYS A 81 -9.50 -2.69 12.16
N ALA A 82 -8.30 -2.34 12.61
CA ALA A 82 -7.42 -1.44 11.84
C ALA A 82 -6.96 -2.07 10.51
N LEU A 83 -6.66 -3.38 10.52
CA LEU A 83 -6.27 -4.10 9.30
C LEU A 83 -7.45 -4.24 8.34
N GLY A 84 -8.64 -4.57 8.87
CA GLY A 84 -9.86 -4.66 8.09
C GLY A 84 -10.24 -3.35 7.42
N ALA A 85 -10.26 -2.25 8.17
CA ALA A 85 -10.52 -0.92 7.63
C ALA A 85 -9.51 -0.52 6.52
N LEU A 86 -8.22 -0.83 6.71
CA LEU A 86 -7.20 -0.56 5.70
C LEU A 86 -7.38 -1.44 4.45
N ALA A 87 -7.64 -2.74 4.62
CA ALA A 87 -7.88 -3.68 3.53
C ALA A 87 -9.06 -3.27 2.65
N GLY A 88 -10.08 -2.66 3.25
CA GLY A 88 -11.24 -2.10 2.58
C GLY A 88 -11.03 -0.81 1.80
N SER A 89 -9.91 -0.13 2.02
CA SER A 89 -9.70 1.24 1.56
C SER A 89 -9.36 1.32 0.07
N GLU A 90 -9.72 2.44 -0.57
CA GLU A 90 -9.29 2.77 -1.93
C GLU A 90 -7.76 2.78 -2.05
N GLN A 91 -7.06 3.25 -1.01
CA GLN A 91 -5.60 3.28 -0.98
C GLN A 91 -4.98 1.88 -1.09
N ALA A 92 -5.52 0.90 -0.36
CA ALA A 92 -5.02 -0.47 -0.41
C ALA A 92 -5.35 -1.12 -1.77
N GLN A 93 -6.54 -0.89 -2.31
CA GLN A 93 -6.92 -1.34 -3.66
C GLN A 93 -5.95 -0.79 -4.71
N GLU A 94 -5.58 0.49 -4.61
CA GLU A 94 -4.60 1.10 -5.51
C GLU A 94 -3.21 0.50 -5.35
N TRP A 95 -2.79 0.16 -4.12
CA TRP A 95 -1.54 -0.59 -3.94
C TRP A 95 -1.57 -1.95 -4.63
N GLY A 96 -2.67 -2.69 -4.49
CA GLY A 96 -2.87 -3.98 -5.16
C GLY A 96 -2.78 -3.85 -6.68
N ARG A 97 -3.45 -2.85 -7.26
CA ARG A 97 -3.40 -2.55 -8.69
C ARG A 97 -1.98 -2.21 -9.15
N LEU A 98 -1.32 -1.25 -8.49
CA LEU A 98 0.02 -0.80 -8.86
C LEU A 98 1.07 -1.91 -8.74
N ALA A 99 0.99 -2.77 -7.71
CA ALA A 99 1.90 -3.89 -7.54
C ALA A 99 1.76 -4.95 -8.65
N ASN A 100 0.56 -5.13 -9.20
CA ASN A 100 0.31 -6.10 -10.27
C ASN A 100 0.59 -5.54 -11.66
N GLU A 101 0.27 -4.27 -11.92
CA GLU A 101 0.55 -3.62 -13.20
C GLU A 101 2.05 -3.32 -13.41
N HIS A 102 2.82 -3.18 -12.33
CA HIS A 102 4.27 -2.95 -12.36
C HIS A 102 5.02 -4.17 -11.79
N PRO A 103 5.15 -5.26 -12.58
CA PRO A 103 5.79 -6.48 -12.12
C PRO A 103 7.28 -6.24 -11.78
N PRO A 104 7.86 -7.07 -10.90
CA PRO A 104 9.25 -6.91 -10.48
C PRO A 104 10.25 -7.07 -11.61
N CYS A 105 11.32 -6.27 -11.58
CA CYS A 105 12.39 -6.26 -12.56
C CYS A 105 13.68 -6.88 -12.02
N LEU A 106 14.16 -7.94 -12.66
CA LEU A 106 15.46 -8.54 -12.32
C LEU A 106 16.61 -7.67 -12.87
N ARG A 107 17.47 -7.22 -11.98
CA ARG A 107 18.72 -6.53 -12.28
C ARG A 107 19.88 -7.47 -12.03
N THR A 108 20.36 -8.11 -13.09
CA THR A 108 21.50 -9.04 -12.99
C THR A 108 22.82 -8.31 -12.82
N HIS A 109 22.99 -7.17 -13.48
CA HIS A 109 24.22 -6.38 -13.46
C HIS A 109 23.94 -4.88 -13.24
N ASP A 110 24.94 -4.17 -12.71
CA ASP A 110 24.94 -2.71 -12.63
C ASP A 110 25.35 -2.06 -13.97
N ARG A 111 25.38 -0.72 -13.99
CA ARG A 111 25.77 0.07 -15.17
C ARG A 111 27.25 -0.09 -15.59
N TYR A 112 28.07 -0.72 -14.77
CA TYR A 112 29.50 -0.97 -15.05
C TYR A 112 29.77 -2.43 -15.45
N GLY A 113 28.73 -3.28 -15.46
CA GLY A 113 28.86 -4.68 -15.80
C GLY A 113 29.21 -5.58 -14.61
N HIS A 114 29.16 -5.09 -13.37
CA HIS A 114 29.30 -5.95 -12.19
C HIS A 114 27.98 -6.64 -11.89
N ARG A 115 28.04 -7.92 -11.52
CA ARG A 115 26.86 -8.69 -11.12
C ARG A 115 26.30 -8.19 -9.78
N VAL A 116 24.99 -7.98 -9.70
CA VAL A 116 24.26 -7.52 -8.48
C VAL A 116 23.13 -8.47 -8.04
N ASP A 117 22.51 -9.21 -8.96
CA ASP A 117 21.42 -10.17 -8.68
C ASP A 117 20.27 -9.59 -7.82
N GLU A 118 19.85 -8.36 -8.08
CA GLU A 118 18.79 -7.66 -7.34
C GLU A 118 17.45 -7.74 -8.07
N VAL A 119 16.35 -7.72 -7.33
CA VAL A 119 14.99 -7.59 -7.89
C VAL A 119 14.38 -6.29 -7.40
N GLU A 120 14.00 -5.42 -8.34
CA GLU A 120 13.37 -4.14 -8.06
C GLU A 120 11.84 -4.28 -8.11
N PHE A 121 11.16 -3.75 -7.10
CA PHE A 121 9.70 -3.78 -6.97
C PHE A 121 9.14 -2.36 -6.97
N HIS A 122 7.87 -2.24 -7.40
CA HIS A 122 7.14 -0.99 -7.25
C HIS A 122 6.92 -0.66 -5.75
N PRO A 123 6.99 0.62 -5.32
CA PRO A 123 6.79 1.02 -3.92
C PRO A 123 5.52 0.45 -3.25
N ALA A 124 4.42 0.36 -3.99
CA ALA A 124 3.16 -0.24 -3.53
C ALA A 124 3.32 -1.68 -3.02
N TRP A 125 4.20 -2.49 -3.62
CA TRP A 125 4.48 -3.84 -3.14
C TRP A 125 5.14 -3.82 -1.75
N HIS A 126 6.02 -2.84 -1.50
CA HIS A 126 6.65 -2.66 -0.20
C HIS A 126 5.63 -2.18 0.85
N ASP A 127 4.67 -1.33 0.48
CA ASP A 127 3.59 -0.94 1.38
C ASP A 127 2.73 -2.14 1.78
N LEU A 128 2.37 -2.99 0.81
CA LEU A 128 1.63 -4.24 1.06
C LEU A 128 2.36 -5.17 2.02
N LEU A 129 3.66 -5.41 1.75
CA LEU A 129 4.49 -6.29 2.58
C LEU A 129 4.72 -5.72 3.98
N ARG A 130 4.95 -4.40 4.08
CA ARG A 130 5.17 -3.71 5.35
C ARG A 130 3.95 -3.84 6.26
N THR A 131 2.75 -3.56 5.74
CA THR A 131 1.50 -3.72 6.49
C THR A 131 1.35 -5.17 6.98
N ALA A 132 1.60 -6.17 6.13
CA ALA A 132 1.52 -7.57 6.55
C ALA A 132 2.49 -7.91 7.70
N VAL A 133 3.71 -7.37 7.67
CA VAL A 133 4.72 -7.58 8.72
C VAL A 133 4.35 -6.85 10.00
N GLU A 134 3.93 -5.59 9.93
CA GLU A 134 3.54 -4.76 11.09
C GLU A 134 2.31 -5.34 11.81
N HIS A 135 1.37 -5.92 11.07
CA HIS A 135 0.23 -6.65 11.65
C HIS A 135 0.58 -8.08 12.11
N GLY A 136 1.85 -8.49 11.99
CA GLY A 136 2.38 -9.73 12.54
C GLY A 136 2.10 -10.99 11.72
N LEU A 137 1.62 -10.85 10.48
CA LEU A 137 1.16 -11.97 9.65
C LEU A 137 2.30 -12.91 9.22
N ALA A 138 3.53 -12.39 9.18
CA ALA A 138 4.72 -13.11 8.73
C ALA A 138 5.33 -14.05 9.79
N GLY A 139 4.97 -13.96 11.07
CA GLY A 139 5.63 -14.81 12.08
C GLY A 139 5.36 -14.53 13.55
N THR A 140 4.62 -13.49 13.91
CA THR A 140 4.31 -13.15 15.31
C THR A 140 3.74 -14.31 16.14
N PRO A 141 2.89 -15.22 15.60
CA PRO A 141 2.38 -16.36 16.37
C PRO A 141 3.44 -17.27 16.98
N TRP A 142 4.64 -17.33 16.39
CA TRP A 142 5.72 -18.19 16.89
C TRP A 142 6.45 -17.66 18.12
N ARG A 143 6.26 -16.38 18.46
CA ARG A 143 6.89 -15.69 19.60
C ARG A 143 5.89 -15.09 20.57
N SER A 144 4.65 -14.87 20.14
CA SER A 144 3.62 -14.26 20.96
C SER A 144 3.17 -15.22 22.08
N PRO A 145 3.06 -14.74 23.32
CA PRO A 145 2.45 -15.50 24.42
C PRO A 145 0.91 -15.44 24.38
N GLU A 146 0.32 -14.63 23.49
CA GLU A 146 -1.12 -14.40 23.44
C GLU A 146 -1.88 -15.68 23.07
N PRO A 147 -3.00 -15.97 23.75
CA PRO A 147 -3.89 -17.03 23.32
C PRO A 147 -4.40 -16.72 21.90
N HIS A 148 -4.59 -17.75 21.09
CA HIS A 148 -5.13 -17.63 19.72
C HIS A 148 -4.28 -16.87 18.69
N ALA A 149 -2.98 -16.63 18.93
CA ALA A 149 -2.13 -15.91 17.98
C ALA A 149 -2.15 -16.47 16.54
N HIS A 150 -2.23 -17.80 16.39
CA HIS A 150 -2.37 -18.44 15.08
C HIS A 150 -3.73 -18.18 14.42
N VAL A 151 -4.82 -18.13 15.19
CA VAL A 151 -6.16 -17.79 14.67
C VAL A 151 -6.20 -16.33 14.27
N ARG A 152 -5.69 -15.41 15.12
CA ARG A 152 -5.54 -13.99 14.78
C ARG A 152 -4.80 -13.81 13.46
N ARG A 153 -3.66 -14.50 13.29
CA ARG A 153 -2.86 -14.45 12.06
C ARG A 153 -3.62 -15.02 10.86
N ALA A 154 -4.35 -16.12 11.02
CA ALA A 154 -5.14 -16.70 9.93
C ALA A 154 -6.24 -15.75 9.45
N VAL A 155 -7.01 -15.18 10.38
CA VAL A 155 -8.10 -14.24 10.08
C VAL A 155 -7.56 -12.95 9.45
N GLY A 156 -6.50 -12.36 10.04
CA GLY A 156 -5.86 -11.18 9.49
C GLY A 156 -5.23 -11.42 8.12
N TYR A 157 -4.64 -12.60 7.88
CA TYR A 157 -4.10 -12.98 6.57
C TYR A 157 -5.20 -13.08 5.53
N LEU A 158 -6.31 -13.77 5.82
CA LEU A 158 -7.45 -13.88 4.91
C LEU A 158 -8.05 -12.52 4.55
N GLY A 159 -8.17 -11.60 5.50
CA GLY A 159 -8.66 -10.25 5.23
C GLY A 159 -7.68 -9.42 4.40
N TRP A 160 -6.38 -9.45 4.74
CA TRP A 160 -5.38 -8.63 4.07
C TRP A 160 -5.12 -9.07 2.63
N THR A 161 -5.10 -10.38 2.37
CA THR A 161 -4.80 -10.89 1.03
C THR A 161 -5.95 -10.74 0.03
N GLN A 162 -7.13 -10.27 0.46
CA GLN A 162 -8.18 -9.83 -0.46
C GLN A 162 -7.78 -8.59 -1.27
N VAL A 163 -6.84 -7.78 -0.75
CA VAL A 163 -6.26 -6.64 -1.47
C VAL A 163 -5.36 -7.11 -2.61
N GLU A 164 -4.46 -8.06 -2.30
CA GLU A 164 -3.40 -8.50 -3.21
C GLU A 164 -2.81 -9.83 -2.70
N MET A 165 -2.60 -10.82 -3.56
CA MET A 165 -2.13 -12.16 -3.16
C MET A 165 -0.62 -12.39 -3.32
N GLY A 166 0.04 -11.69 -4.24
CA GLY A 166 1.45 -11.85 -4.60
C GLY A 166 2.40 -11.57 -3.44
N HIS A 167 2.20 -10.49 -2.69
CA HIS A 167 2.99 -10.20 -1.48
C HIS A 167 2.72 -11.21 -0.34
N GLY A 168 1.59 -11.92 -0.39
CA GLY A 168 1.24 -12.97 0.55
C GLY A 168 2.17 -14.19 0.49
N CYS A 169 2.88 -14.39 -0.63
CA CYS A 169 3.85 -15.48 -0.82
C CYS A 169 5.03 -15.40 0.17
N PRO A 170 5.84 -14.31 0.20
CA PRO A 170 6.92 -14.21 1.18
C PRO A 170 6.41 -14.22 2.63
N VAL A 171 5.25 -13.60 2.91
CA VAL A 171 4.65 -13.61 4.26
C VAL A 171 4.36 -15.03 4.75
N THR A 172 3.79 -15.88 3.88
CA THR A 172 3.49 -17.27 4.22
C THR A 172 4.73 -18.15 4.29
N MET A 173 5.69 -17.96 3.37
CA MET A 173 6.96 -18.70 3.43
C MET A 173 7.73 -18.41 4.72
N THR A 174 7.84 -17.13 5.11
CA THR A 174 8.49 -16.74 6.38
C THR A 174 7.80 -17.38 7.58
N TYR A 175 6.46 -17.34 7.62
CA TYR A 175 5.70 -17.97 8.69
C TYR A 175 5.93 -19.49 8.74
N ALA A 176 5.92 -20.16 7.59
CA ALA A 176 6.04 -21.62 7.49
C ALA A 176 7.48 -22.14 7.71
N ALA A 177 8.51 -21.31 7.51
CA ALA A 177 9.90 -21.71 7.70
C ALA A 177 10.28 -21.93 9.18
N VAL A 178 9.57 -21.30 10.11
CA VAL A 178 9.97 -21.31 11.55
C VAL A 178 10.05 -22.72 12.16
N PRO A 179 9.06 -23.62 11.99
CA PRO A 179 9.17 -24.99 12.49
C PRO A 179 10.37 -25.76 11.92
N ALA A 180 10.64 -25.62 10.62
CA ALA A 180 11.78 -26.29 9.97
C ALA A 180 13.12 -25.81 10.53
N LEU A 181 13.28 -24.50 10.72
CA LEU A 181 14.48 -23.91 11.34
C LEU A 181 14.66 -24.31 12.81
N ARG A 182 13.56 -24.54 13.54
CA ARG A 182 13.62 -25.05 14.92
C ARG A 182 14.07 -26.50 15.00
N ALA A 183 13.73 -27.32 14.00
CA ALA A 183 14.09 -28.74 13.95
C ALA A 183 15.56 -29.01 13.58
N ALA A 184 16.26 -28.04 12.97
CA ALA A 184 17.66 -28.17 12.54
C ALA A 184 18.57 -27.13 13.23
N PRO A 185 18.89 -27.27 14.53
CA PRO A 185 19.58 -26.23 15.30
C PRO A 185 21.02 -25.92 14.84
N SER A 186 21.69 -26.83 14.13
CA SER A 186 23.05 -26.61 13.61
C SER A 186 23.12 -25.56 12.47
N SER A 187 21.99 -25.22 11.83
CA SER A 187 21.93 -24.15 10.82
C SER A 187 21.72 -22.76 11.44
N ARG A 188 21.45 -22.66 12.75
CA ARG A 188 21.10 -21.40 13.44
C ARG A 188 22.24 -20.41 13.57
N SER A 189 23.49 -20.85 13.42
CA SER A 189 24.69 -20.02 13.61
C SER A 189 24.83 -18.84 12.62
N GLY A 190 23.92 -18.70 11.66
CA GLY A 190 23.83 -17.53 10.79
C GLY A 190 22.41 -17.04 10.44
N THR A 191 21.36 -17.49 11.13
CA THR A 191 19.95 -17.25 10.72
C THR A 191 19.00 -16.79 11.83
N SER A 192 19.51 -16.13 12.87
CA SER A 192 18.71 -15.03 13.44
C SER A 192 18.55 -13.97 12.33
N PRO A 193 17.42 -13.25 12.20
CA PRO A 193 17.32 -12.15 11.25
C PRO A 193 18.42 -11.15 11.60
N ALA A 194 19.53 -11.23 10.87
CA ALA A 194 20.74 -10.53 11.24
C ALA A 194 20.49 -9.04 11.02
N SER A 195 20.66 -8.26 12.08
CA SER A 195 20.97 -6.84 11.98
C SER A 195 22.05 -6.67 10.90
N PRO A 196 21.92 -5.70 9.97
CA PRO A 196 22.82 -5.58 8.83
C PRO A 196 24.26 -5.51 9.32
N ARG A 197 25.03 -6.55 9.02
CA ARG A 197 26.46 -6.61 9.29
C ARG A 197 27.10 -5.43 8.58
N PRO A 198 27.86 -4.55 9.27
CA PRO A 198 28.48 -3.41 8.62
C PRO A 198 29.44 -3.92 7.54
N PRO A 199 29.48 -3.28 6.36
CA PRO A 199 30.37 -3.68 5.29
C PRO A 199 31.81 -3.57 5.81
N THR A 200 32.57 -4.67 5.72
CA THR A 200 34.02 -4.64 5.93
C THR A 200 34.61 -3.67 4.92
N SER A 201 35.23 -2.61 5.44
CA SER A 201 35.67 -1.47 4.65
C SER A 201 36.80 -1.83 3.69
N SER A 202 36.59 -1.59 2.40
CA SER A 202 37.61 -1.00 1.52
C SER A 202 36.95 0.10 0.69
N ALA A 203 37.06 1.32 1.22
CA ALA A 203 36.87 2.66 0.68
C ALA A 203 36.11 2.90 -0.65
N SER A 204 35.07 3.75 -0.59
CA SER A 204 35.08 5.12 -1.15
C SER A 204 33.87 5.94 -0.64
N PRO A 205 33.99 7.25 -0.30
CA PRO A 205 32.94 8.00 0.39
C PRO A 205 32.10 8.83 -0.58
N SER A 206 30.83 8.45 -0.79
CA SER A 206 29.73 9.36 -1.16
C SER A 206 28.44 8.58 -1.46
N ARG A 207 27.68 8.23 -0.43
CA ARG A 207 26.23 8.05 -0.57
C ARG A 207 25.57 8.42 0.76
N PRO A 208 24.56 9.31 0.80
CA PRO A 208 23.73 9.45 1.98
C PRO A 208 22.99 8.12 2.22
N ALA A 209 22.97 7.68 3.47
CA ALA A 209 22.34 6.45 3.90
C ALA A 209 20.86 6.47 3.52
N SER A 210 20.45 5.62 2.57
CA SER A 210 19.05 5.22 2.45
C SER A 210 18.71 4.49 3.75
N ALA A 211 17.68 4.98 4.45
CA ALA A 211 17.23 4.49 5.74
C ALA A 211 17.25 2.96 5.80
N ALA A 212 18.20 2.42 6.56
CA ALA A 212 18.25 1.01 6.90
C ALA A 212 17.01 0.69 7.73
N TRP A 213 16.07 -0.03 7.13
CA TRP A 213 14.88 -0.52 7.81
C TRP A 213 15.30 -1.56 8.85
N SER A 214 15.17 -1.22 10.13
CA SER A 214 15.30 -2.15 11.26
C SER A 214 13.93 -2.36 11.87
N PRO A 215 13.33 -3.55 11.74
CA PRO A 215 12.12 -3.87 12.48
C PRO A 215 12.45 -4.10 13.96
N ALA A 216 11.67 -3.51 14.87
CA ALA A 216 11.82 -3.64 16.33
C ALA A 216 11.47 -5.04 16.89
N TRP A 217 11.64 -6.11 16.12
CA TRP A 217 11.36 -7.50 16.54
C TRP A 217 12.57 -8.44 16.38
N ALA A 218 13.74 -7.91 16.04
CA ALA A 218 15.02 -8.61 16.01
C ALA A 218 15.76 -8.53 17.34
#